data_AF-A0A4T2GJK6-F1
#
_entry.id   AF-A0A4T2GJK6-F1
#
_cell.length_a   1.000
_cell.length_b   1.000
_cell.length_c   1.000
_cell.angle_alpha   90.00
_cell.angle_beta   90.00
_cell.angle_gamma   90.00
#
_symmetry.space_group_name_H-M   'P 1'
#
loop_
_entity.id
_entity.type
_entity.pdbx_description
1 polymer ?
#
loop_
_entity_poly.entity_id
_entity_poly.type
_entity_poly.pdbx_seq_one_letter_code
_entity_poly.pdbx_strand_id
1 'polypeptide(L)' 'MELEVFSFNPRAKRAYEKAGFRLEGIKRDSQKTADGYADTLIMSILEEEWKAIKKPAD' A
#
# COMPACT_ATOMS: atom_id res chain seq x y z
N MET A 1 -8.36 -5.96 4.27
CA MET A 1 -8.69 -4.78 3.43
C MET A 1 -7.58 -4.59 2.43
N GLU A 2 -7.87 -4.07 1.23
CA GLU A 2 -6.87 -3.75 0.20
C GLU A 2 -7.01 -2.32 -0.32
N LEU A 3 -5.95 -1.81 -0.92
CA LEU A 3 -5.89 -0.53 -1.63
C LEU A 3 -4.82 -0.55 -2.71
N GLU A 4 -4.89 0.42 -3.62
CA GLU A 4 -3.91 0.62 -4.68
C GLU A 4 -3.15 1.94 -4.49
N VAL A 5 -1.84 1.92 -4.78
CA VAL A 5 -0.96 3.09 -4.74
C VAL A 5 -0.09 3.11 -5.97
N PHE A 6 -0.02 4.25 -6.66
CA PHE A 6 0.95 4.38 -7.76
C PHE A 6 2.38 4.49 -7.23
N SER A 7 3.30 3.80 -7.89
CA SER A 7 4.74 3.76 -7.54
C SER A 7 5.40 5.15 -7.49
N PHE A 8 4.94 6.10 -8.30
CA PHE A 8 5.41 7.49 -8.29
C PHE A 8 4.96 8.31 -7.06
N ASN A 9 4.10 7.77 -6.19
CA ASN A 9 3.64 8.44 -4.97
C ASN A 9 4.22 7.76 -3.70
N PRO A 10 5.53 7.94 -3.42
CA PRO A 10 6.18 7.33 -2.27
C PRO A 10 5.65 7.86 -0.93
N ARG A 11 5.01 9.04 -0.91
CA ARG A 11 4.38 9.60 0.28
C ARG A 11 3.14 8.79 0.68
N ALA A 12 2.27 8.46 -0.28
CA ALA A 12 1.11 7.62 -0.04
C ALA A 12 1.53 6.21 0.40
N LYS A 13 2.50 5.59 -0.29
CA LYS A 13 3.04 4.27 0.11
C LYS A 13 3.48 4.26 1.58
N ARG A 14 4.30 5.24 1.99
CA ARG A 14 4.76 5.37 3.39
C ARG A 14 3.62 5.59 4.38
N ALA A 15 2.58 6.32 4.00
CA ALA A 15 1.42 6.54 4.87
C ALA A 15 0.68 5.21 5.13
N TYR A 16 0.50 4.39 4.10
CA TYR A 16 -0.15 3.08 4.23
C TYR A 16 0.73 2.07 4.98
N GLU A 17 2.04 2.05 4.75
CA GLU A 17 2.98 1.25 5.54
C GLU A 17 2.90 1.62 7.03
N LYS A 18 2.85 2.91 7.35
CA LYS A 18 2.69 3.38 8.74
C LYS A 18 1.34 2.98 9.34
N ALA A 19 0.30 2.88 8.53
CA ALA A 19 -1.02 2.40 8.94
C ALA A 19 -1.08 0.86 9.08
N GLY A 20 0.01 0.15 8.78
CA GLY A 20 0.10 -1.31 8.92
C GLY A 20 -0.12 -2.10 7.64
N PHE A 21 -0.35 -1.44 6.50
CA PHE A 21 -0.51 -2.12 5.22
C PHE A 21 0.83 -2.67 4.70
N ARG A 22 0.77 -3.80 4.01
CA ARG A 22 1.91 -4.51 3.40
C ARG A 22 1.70 -4.64 1.90
N LEU A 23 2.79 -4.68 1.15
CA LEU A 23 2.76 -4.92 -0.30
C LEU A 23 2.42 -6.40 -0.56
N GLU A 24 1.37 -6.64 -1.35
CA GLU A 24 0.99 -8.00 -1.77
C GLU A 24 1.20 -8.22 -3.28
N GLY A 25 1.16 -7.16 -4.09
CA GLY A 25 1.27 -7.30 -5.53
C GLY A 25 1.69 -6.02 -6.25
N ILE A 26 2.18 -6.21 -7.47
CA ILE A 26 2.58 -5.12 -8.37
C ILE A 26 1.95 -5.37 -9.74
N LYS A 27 1.13 -4.44 -10.21
CA LYS A 27 0.72 -4.38 -11.61
C LYS A 27 1.78 -3.56 -12.35
N ARG A 28 2.63 -4.25 -13.13
CA ARG A 28 3.74 -3.62 -13.86
C ARG A 28 3.23 -2.78 -15.02
N ASP A 29 3.78 -1.57 -15.17
CA ASP A 29 3.45 -0.61 -16.23
C ASP A 29 1.94 -0.35 -16.39
N SER A 30 1.16 -0.49 -15.32
CA SER A 30 -0.30 -0.41 -15.40
C SER A 30 -0.83 1.00 -15.59
N GLN A 31 -0.03 2.02 -15.28
CA GLN A 31 -0.46 3.41 -15.35
C GLN A 31 0.40 4.24 -16.28
N LYS A 32 -0.22 4.84 -17.29
CA LYS A 32 0.45 5.79 -18.20
C LYS A 32 0.62 7.14 -17.50
N THR A 33 1.82 7.68 -17.57
CA THR A 33 2.23 8.97 -16.99
C THR A 33 2.85 9.86 -18.07
N ALA A 34 3.27 11.08 -17.69
CA ALA A 34 3.99 11.96 -18.61
C ALA A 34 5.39 11.42 -18.98
N ASP A 35 6.03 10.69 -18.06
CA ASP A 35 7.41 10.23 -18.18
C ASP A 35 7.52 8.74 -18.57
N GLY A 36 6.41 8.14 -19.02
CA GLY A 36 6.35 6.72 -19.41
C GLY A 36 5.28 5.96 -18.64
N TYR A 37 5.60 4.78 -18.13
CA TYR A 37 4.69 3.92 -17.38
C TYR A 37 5.12 3.79 -15.93
N ALA A 38 4.14 3.67 -15.05
CA ALA A 38 4.33 3.48 -13.63
C ALA A 38 3.53 2.27 -13.15
N ASP A 39 4.08 1.61 -12.14
CA ASP A 39 3.44 0.47 -11.50
C ASP A 39 2.31 0.91 -10.56
N THR A 40 1.28 0.07 -10.45
CA THR A 40 0.32 0.11 -9.34
C THR A 40 0.70 -0.94 -8.30
N LEU A 41 0.91 -0.49 -7.07
CA LEU A 41 1.18 -1.31 -5.90
C LEU A 41 -0.16 -1.69 -5.25
N ILE A 42 -0.42 -2.98 -5.11
CA ILE A 42 -1.53 -3.51 -4.34
C ILE A 42 -1.04 -3.73 -2.91
N MET A 43 -1.65 -3.04 -1.97
CA MET A 43 -1.32 -3.17 -0.56
C MET A 43 -2.53 -3.65 0.24
N SER A 44 -2.30 -4.50 1.23
CA SER A 44 -3.35 -5.04 2.08
C SER A 44 -3.00 -4.92 3.56
N ILE A 45 -4.01 -5.04 4.41
CA ILE A 45 -3.85 -5.34 5.84
C ILE A 45 -4.88 -6.41 6.20
N LEU A 46 -4.44 -7.46 6.88
CA LEU A 46 -5.30 -8.52 7.40
C LEU A 46 -5.99 -8.10 8.68
N GLU A 47 -7.11 -8.74 8.98
CA GLU A 47 -7.91 -8.41 10.18
C GLU A 47 -7.11 -8.57 11.48
N GLU A 48 -6.30 -9.63 11.59
CA GLU A 48 -5.50 -9.86 12.80
C GLU A 48 -4.35 -8.86 12.97
N GLU A 49 -3.73 -8.44 11.86
CA GLU A 49 -2.72 -7.37 11.86
C GLU A 49 -3.33 -6.06 12.30
N TRP A 50 -4.56 -5.78 11.83
CA TRP A 50 -5.30 -4.62 12.25
C TRP A 50 -5.63 -4.69 13.76
N LYS A 51 -6.24 -5.78 14.22
CA LYS A 51 -6.55 -5.96 15.66
C LYS A 51 -5.31 -5.78 16.54
N ALA A 52 -4.14 -6.26 16.10
CA ALA A 52 -2.89 -6.09 16.83
C ALA A 52 -2.46 -4.62 16.98
N ILE A 53 -2.69 -3.77 15.98
CA ILE A 53 -2.40 -2.33 16.05
C ILE A 53 -3.42 -1.58 16.94
N LYS A 54 -4.67 -2.08 17.03
CA LYS A 54 -5.73 -1.45 17.85
C LYS A 54 -5.68 -1.76 19.32
N LYS A 55 -5.12 -2.90 19.72
CA LYS A 55 -4.98 -3.22 21.13
C LYS A 55 -4.01 -2.20 21.75
N PRO A 56 -4.42 -1.44 22.78
CA PRO A 56 -3.46 -0.72 23.60
C PRO A 56 -2.44 -1.74 24.13
N ALA A 57 -1.17 -1.36 24.20
CA ALA A 57 -0.24 -2.11 25.03
C ALA A 57 -0.77 -2.01 26.47
N ASP A 58 -1.04 -3.16 27.09
CA ASP A 58 -1.39 -3.26 28.52
C ASP A 58 -0.27 -2.70 29.41
#